data_AF-A0A9P7STP4-F1
#
_entry.id   AF-A0A9P7STP4-F1
#
_cell.length_a   1.000
_cell.length_b   1.000
_cell.length_c   1.000
_cell.angle_alpha   90.00
_cell.angle_beta   90.00
_cell.angle_gamma   90.00
#
_symmetry.space_group_name_H-M   'P 1'
#
loop_
_entity.id
_entity.type
_entity.pdbx_description
1 polymer ?
#
loop_
_entity_poly.entity_id
_entity_poly.type
_entity_poly.pdbx_seq_one_letter_code
_entity_poly.pdbx_strand_id
1 'polypeptide(L)'
;MEPEIAPVDTKMSSEADVSLPQTSTPWLLTVALYHRDHYSTGHYRQLFKYEAFHWGLLITPQVSIGKDCFAADATDRSGYNPVTMRMDNPTMSWWINHRVVDPAASSKLLGRIVIGEIPGEISFDDFQELLDKVPLPEKNQHPQQSCVTWAVSAIVEMQKLGWARQFDIDQFKDAALAYADDRNKFDAATEPKVKYYKV
;
A
#
# COMPACT_ATOMS: atom_id res chain seq x y z
N MET A 1 6.90 -48.20 -66.33
CA MET A 1 7.02 -46.86 -66.92
C MET A 1 5.93 -46.04 -66.26
N GLU A 2 6.34 -44.96 -65.58
CA GLU A 2 5.52 -43.93 -64.88
C GLU A 2 4.90 -44.28 -63.51
N PRO A 3 4.84 -43.29 -62.58
CA PRO A 3 5.59 -43.42 -61.33
C PRO A 3 4.78 -43.28 -60.03
N GLU A 4 5.48 -43.69 -58.97
CA GLU A 4 5.18 -43.70 -57.54
C GLU A 4 4.91 -42.30 -56.96
N ILE A 5 3.83 -42.16 -56.19
CA ILE A 5 3.39 -40.92 -55.55
C ILE A 5 4.19 -40.74 -54.24
N ALA A 6 5.14 -39.80 -54.24
CA ALA A 6 5.79 -39.35 -53.02
C ALA A 6 4.89 -38.36 -52.24
N PRO A 7 4.90 -38.38 -50.89
CA PRO A 7 4.18 -37.39 -50.11
C PRO A 7 4.90 -36.02 -50.15
N VAL A 8 4.10 -34.97 -50.26
CA VAL A 8 4.53 -33.57 -50.17
C VAL A 8 4.92 -33.25 -48.72
N ASP A 9 6.22 -33.11 -48.48
CA ASP A 9 6.78 -32.47 -47.29
C ASP A 9 6.62 -30.94 -47.41
N THR A 10 5.50 -30.41 -46.91
CA THR A 10 5.36 -28.97 -46.69
C THR A 10 6.13 -28.60 -45.41
N LYS A 11 7.42 -28.29 -45.55
CA LYS A 11 8.18 -27.52 -44.57
C LYS A 11 7.68 -26.08 -44.60
N MET A 12 6.72 -25.74 -43.73
CA MET A 12 6.45 -24.35 -43.38
C MET A 12 7.44 -23.93 -42.30
N SER A 13 8.47 -23.24 -42.77
CA SER A 13 9.39 -22.45 -41.97
C SER A 13 8.64 -21.32 -41.24
N SER A 14 8.86 -21.29 -39.93
CA SER A 14 9.00 -20.09 -39.09
C SER A 14 7.96 -18.97 -39.28
N GLU A 15 6.96 -18.96 -38.42
CA GLU A 15 6.54 -17.71 -37.79
C GLU A 15 7.05 -17.74 -36.36
N ALA A 16 7.92 -16.80 -36.06
CA ALA A 16 8.47 -16.58 -34.74
C ALA A 16 7.31 -16.28 -33.78
N ASP A 17 7.21 -17.08 -32.72
CA ASP A 17 6.61 -16.65 -31.47
C ASP A 17 7.47 -15.49 -30.95
N VAL A 18 7.14 -14.27 -31.37
CA VAL A 18 7.70 -13.05 -30.79
C VAL A 18 6.88 -12.74 -29.55
N SER A 19 7.02 -13.57 -28.53
CA SER A 19 6.77 -13.18 -27.15
C SER A 19 8.00 -12.40 -26.66
N LEU A 20 7.97 -11.08 -26.90
CA LEU A 20 8.83 -10.11 -26.22
C LEU A 20 7.97 -9.24 -25.30
N PRO A 21 8.51 -8.85 -24.13
CA PRO A 21 7.75 -8.82 -22.90
C PRO A 21 6.86 -7.59 -22.81
N GLN A 22 5.60 -7.80 -22.44
CA GLN A 22 4.78 -6.72 -21.88
C GLN A 22 5.25 -6.42 -20.46
N THR A 23 6.49 -5.97 -20.26
CA THR A 23 6.89 -5.43 -18.96
C THR A 23 6.27 -4.05 -18.82
N SER A 24 5.01 -4.04 -18.42
CA SER A 24 4.39 -2.88 -17.80
C SER A 24 5.28 -2.44 -16.64
N THR A 25 5.52 -1.13 -16.54
CA THR A 25 6.39 -0.57 -15.49
C THR A 25 5.88 -1.01 -14.12
N PRO A 26 6.72 -1.57 -13.25
CA PRO A 26 6.26 -2.07 -11.96
C PRO A 26 5.75 -0.93 -11.08
N TRP A 27 4.73 -1.23 -10.28
CA TRP A 27 4.25 -0.33 -9.25
C TRP A 27 5.16 -0.43 -8.03
N LEU A 28 5.47 0.70 -7.40
CA LEU A 28 6.10 0.69 -6.08
C LEU A 28 5.04 0.44 -5.01
N LEU A 29 5.23 -0.61 -4.21
CA LEU A 29 4.42 -0.86 -3.03
C LEU A 29 4.98 -0.07 -1.86
N THR A 30 4.15 0.78 -1.26
CA THR A 30 4.59 1.70 -0.20
C THR A 30 3.66 1.69 1.01
N VAL A 31 4.26 1.84 2.19
CA VAL A 31 3.54 2.20 3.43
C VAL A 31 3.51 3.73 3.52
N ALA A 32 2.32 4.30 3.54
CA ALA A 32 2.10 5.72 3.70
C ALA A 32 1.79 6.05 5.16
N LEU A 33 2.52 7.01 5.72
CA LEU A 33 2.41 7.42 7.12
C LEU A 33 1.83 8.83 7.19
N TYR A 34 0.74 8.98 7.94
CA TYR A 34 0.00 10.22 8.04
C TYR A 34 0.00 10.77 9.47
N HIS A 35 0.10 12.09 9.57
CA HIS A 35 -0.13 12.84 10.79
C HIS A 35 -1.57 12.64 11.26
N ARG A 36 -1.73 12.35 12.56
CA ARG A 36 -3.01 12.07 13.22
C ARG A 36 -3.32 13.14 14.28
N ASP A 37 -3.10 14.39 13.91
CA ASP A 37 -3.40 15.58 14.72
C ASP A 37 -2.76 15.51 16.11
N HIS A 38 -3.53 15.74 17.17
CA HIS A 38 -3.01 15.73 18.53
C HIS A 38 -2.39 14.38 18.94
N TYR A 39 -2.78 13.27 18.30
CA TYR A 39 -2.20 11.95 18.57
C TYR A 39 -0.74 11.84 18.15
N SER A 40 -0.32 12.57 17.11
CA SER A 40 1.06 12.54 16.60
C SER A 40 2.01 13.47 17.35
N THR A 41 1.56 14.15 18.41
CA THR A 41 2.35 15.18 19.10
C THR A 41 2.42 14.97 20.61
N GLY A 42 3.46 15.54 21.23
CA GLY A 42 3.60 15.64 22.68
C GLY A 42 3.47 14.31 23.43
N HIS A 43 2.70 14.34 24.53
CA HIS A 43 2.48 13.18 25.38
C HIS A 43 1.73 12.04 24.66
N TYR A 44 0.74 12.38 23.81
CA TYR A 44 -0.04 11.37 23.10
C TYR A 44 0.83 10.59 22.10
N ARG A 45 1.79 11.25 21.45
CA ARG A 45 2.75 10.55 20.61
C ARG A 45 3.48 9.45 21.36
N GLN A 46 3.93 9.74 22.58
CA GLN A 46 4.66 8.77 23.41
C GLN A 46 3.75 7.62 23.87
N LEU A 47 2.50 7.93 24.21
CA LEU A 47 1.52 6.96 24.69
C LEU A 47 1.08 5.97 23.60
N PHE A 48 0.71 6.49 22.42
CA PHE A 48 0.13 5.69 21.33
C PHE A 48 1.16 4.93 20.49
N LYS A 49 2.46 5.21 20.66
CA LYS A 49 3.56 4.54 19.93
C LYS A 49 3.26 4.46 18.43
N TYR A 50 3.16 3.26 17.85
CA TYR A 50 2.88 3.05 16.42
C TYR A 50 1.57 3.70 15.96
N GLU A 51 0.55 3.74 16.83
CA GLU A 51 -0.80 4.24 16.55
C GLU A 51 -0.92 5.77 16.65
N ALA A 52 0.18 6.43 17.03
CA ALA A 52 0.25 7.89 17.03
C ALA A 52 0.21 8.46 15.61
N PHE A 53 0.50 7.64 14.60
CA PHE A 53 0.38 7.97 13.19
C PHE A 53 -0.67 7.05 12.56
N HIS A 54 -1.32 7.54 11.49
CA HIS A 54 -2.20 6.70 10.70
C HIS A 54 -1.41 6.02 9.58
N TRP A 55 -1.62 4.72 9.42
CA TRP A 55 -0.90 3.88 8.45
C TRP A 55 -1.85 3.49 7.33
N GLY A 56 -1.38 3.65 6.10
CA GLY A 56 -2.07 3.17 4.91
C GLY A 56 -1.09 2.50 3.96
N LEU A 57 -1.63 1.83 2.96
CA LEU A 57 -0.88 1.27 1.85
C LEU A 57 -1.15 2.09 0.59
N LEU A 58 -0.12 2.22 -0.24
CA LEU A 58 -0.20 2.95 -1.48
C LEU A 58 0.64 2.25 -2.54
N ILE A 59 0.03 2.01 -3.70
CA ILE A 59 0.76 1.65 -4.91
C ILE A 59 0.88 2.89 -5.78
N THR A 60 2.09 3.14 -6.25
CA THR A 60 2.45 4.36 -6.99
C THR A 60 3.33 3.97 -8.18
N PRO A 61 3.20 4.64 -9.33
CA PRO A 61 4.22 4.52 -10.36
C PRO A 61 5.56 5.04 -9.81
N GLN A 62 6.67 4.65 -10.43
CA GLN A 62 8.02 5.11 -10.04
C GLN A 62 8.13 6.64 -10.02
N VAL A 63 7.45 7.30 -10.96
CA VAL A 63 7.29 8.74 -11.03
C VAL A 63 5.79 9.04 -10.97
N SER A 64 5.33 9.58 -9.85
CA SER A 64 3.92 9.96 -9.65
C SER A 64 3.66 11.40 -10.06
N ILE A 65 2.61 11.59 -10.85
CA ILE A 65 2.14 12.88 -11.38
C ILE A 65 0.63 12.96 -11.17
N GLY A 66 0.22 13.77 -10.18
CA GLY A 66 -1.19 14.01 -9.90
C GLY A 66 -1.88 12.78 -9.32
N LYS A 67 -3.11 12.49 -9.76
CA LYS A 67 -3.96 11.42 -9.21
C LYS A 67 -3.73 10.08 -9.90
N ASP A 68 -2.58 9.49 -9.65
CA ASP A 68 -2.14 8.23 -10.27
C ASP A 68 -1.74 7.15 -9.27
N CYS A 69 -1.92 7.42 -7.98
CA CYS A 69 -1.65 6.45 -6.92
C CYS A 69 -2.95 5.88 -6.38
N PHE A 70 -2.97 4.58 -6.13
CA PHE A 70 -4.07 3.95 -5.39
C PHE A 70 -3.68 3.84 -3.92
N ALA A 71 -4.50 4.41 -3.04
CA ALA A 71 -4.33 4.40 -1.59
C ALA A 71 -5.44 3.58 -0.93
N ALA A 72 -5.07 2.84 0.11
CA ALA A 72 -6.02 2.15 0.97
C ALA A 72 -5.60 2.25 2.43
N ASP A 73 -6.58 2.40 3.32
CA ASP A 73 -6.38 2.32 4.75
C ASP A 73 -7.59 1.71 5.45
N ALA A 74 -7.36 1.01 6.56
CA ALA A 74 -8.42 0.69 7.50
C ALA A 74 -8.69 1.90 8.39
N THR A 75 -9.96 2.31 8.50
CA THR A 75 -10.37 3.45 9.32
C THR A 75 -11.70 3.17 10.01
N ASP A 76 -11.84 3.69 11.23
CA ASP A 76 -13.08 3.72 12.01
C ASP A 76 -13.64 5.14 12.18
N ARG A 77 -13.11 6.09 11.39
CA ARG A 77 -13.42 7.53 11.48
C ARG A 77 -14.90 7.77 11.71
N SER A 78 -15.20 8.48 12.79
CA SER A 78 -16.54 8.97 13.08
C SER A 78 -16.54 10.49 12.99
N GLY A 79 -17.45 11.04 12.20
CA GLY A 79 -17.61 12.48 12.01
C GLY A 79 -19.00 12.92 12.43
N TYR A 80 -19.09 14.14 12.95
CA TYR A 80 -20.35 14.82 13.18
C TYR A 80 -20.87 15.42 11.88
N ASN A 81 -22.08 15.06 11.48
CA ASN A 81 -22.75 15.62 10.33
C ASN A 81 -23.60 16.82 10.77
N PRO A 82 -23.24 18.05 10.36
CA PRO A 82 -23.92 19.26 10.83
C PRO A 82 -25.30 19.45 10.21
N VAL A 83 -25.63 18.72 9.13
CA VAL A 83 -26.96 18.81 8.49
C VAL A 83 -27.94 17.88 9.19
N THR A 84 -27.54 16.64 9.44
CA THR A 84 -28.39 15.64 10.10
C THR A 84 -28.31 15.71 11.63
N MET A 85 -27.35 16.46 12.17
CA MET A 85 -27.00 16.57 13.59
C MET A 85 -26.69 15.21 14.23
N ARG A 86 -26.18 14.26 13.43
CA ARG A 86 -25.86 12.88 13.85
C ARG A 86 -24.41 12.53 13.54
N MET A 87 -23.91 11.49 14.20
CA MET A 87 -22.63 10.89 13.83
C MET A 87 -22.83 10.00 12.60
N ASP A 88 -21.94 10.08 11.61
CA ASP A 88 -22.02 9.25 10.40
C ASP A 88 -21.61 7.79 10.66
N ASN A 89 -20.71 7.56 11.62
CA ASN A 89 -20.28 6.22 12.06
C ASN A 89 -20.32 6.12 13.59
N PRO A 90 -21.51 6.12 14.22
CA PRO A 90 -21.63 6.20 15.68
C PRO A 90 -21.04 4.99 16.38
N THR A 91 -21.03 3.83 15.72
CA THR A 91 -20.46 2.59 16.26
C THR A 91 -18.95 2.54 16.13
N MET A 92 -18.32 3.48 15.39
CA MET A 92 -16.89 3.43 15.03
C MET A 92 -16.53 2.14 14.28
N SER A 93 -17.42 1.56 13.49
CA SER A 93 -17.13 0.32 12.75
C SER A 93 -15.94 0.54 11.82
N TRP A 94 -15.05 -0.45 11.69
CA TRP A 94 -13.93 -0.39 10.76
C TRP A 94 -14.42 -0.65 9.34
N TRP A 95 -13.82 0.03 8.36
CA TRP A 95 -13.91 -0.29 6.93
C TRP A 95 -12.58 0.03 6.24
N ILE A 96 -12.41 -0.50 5.03
CA ILE A 96 -11.30 -0.15 4.16
C ILE A 96 -11.72 1.03 3.28
N ASN A 97 -10.89 2.05 3.23
CA ASN A 97 -11.13 3.25 2.43
C ASN A 97 -10.17 3.30 1.24
N HIS A 98 -10.67 2.90 0.08
CA HIS A 98 -9.95 2.87 -1.20
C HIS A 98 -10.10 4.20 -1.94
N ARG A 99 -9.00 4.76 -2.44
CA ARG A 99 -9.00 6.08 -3.10
C ARG A 99 -7.90 6.16 -4.16
N VAL A 100 -8.20 6.78 -5.31
CA VAL A 100 -7.16 7.28 -6.22
C VAL A 100 -6.76 8.68 -5.77
N VAL A 101 -5.47 8.88 -5.46
CA VAL A 101 -4.97 10.07 -4.79
C VAL A 101 -3.76 10.66 -5.51
N ASP A 102 -3.58 11.97 -5.33
CA ASP A 102 -2.29 12.63 -5.46
C ASP A 102 -1.66 12.68 -4.07
N PRO A 103 -0.58 11.93 -3.79
CA PRO A 103 0.08 11.96 -2.49
C PRO A 103 0.54 13.36 -2.08
N ALA A 104 0.96 14.20 -3.03
CA ALA A 104 1.44 15.55 -2.75
C ALA A 104 0.31 16.51 -2.33
N ALA A 105 -0.95 16.20 -2.66
CA ALA A 105 -2.10 17.01 -2.28
C ALA A 105 -2.52 16.82 -0.81
N SER A 106 -2.04 15.77 -0.13
CA SER A 106 -2.39 15.50 1.27
C SER A 106 -1.49 16.28 2.23
N SER A 107 -2.06 17.26 2.94
CA SER A 107 -1.36 18.00 4.00
C SER A 107 -1.04 17.15 5.24
N LYS A 108 -1.64 15.97 5.37
CA LYS A 108 -1.39 15.04 6.48
C LYS A 108 -0.34 13.99 6.15
N LEU A 109 0.03 13.80 4.88
CA LEU A 109 1.02 12.79 4.51
C LEU A 109 2.42 13.24 4.98
N LEU A 110 3.02 12.48 5.89
CA LEU A 110 4.37 12.74 6.39
C LEU A 110 5.42 12.20 5.43
N GLY A 111 5.18 11.00 4.89
CA GLY A 111 6.08 10.36 3.96
C GLY A 111 5.65 8.94 3.59
N ARG A 112 6.44 8.31 2.71
CA ARG A 112 6.17 6.98 2.16
C ARG A 112 7.41 6.12 2.26
N ILE A 113 7.24 4.87 2.69
CA ILE A 113 8.31 3.88 2.77
C ILE A 113 8.04 2.81 1.71
N VAL A 114 8.91 2.69 0.71
CA VAL A 114 8.85 1.66 -0.32
C VAL A 114 9.33 0.34 0.27
N ILE A 115 8.44 -0.64 0.27
CA ILE A 115 8.67 -1.98 0.86
C ILE A 115 8.74 -3.08 -0.19
N GLY A 116 8.40 -2.78 -1.44
CA GLY A 116 8.39 -3.76 -2.52
C GLY A 116 8.00 -3.17 -3.86
N GLU A 117 7.84 -4.05 -4.83
CA GLU A 117 7.44 -3.75 -6.19
C GLU A 117 6.40 -4.77 -6.63
N ILE A 118 5.35 -4.30 -7.29
CA ILE A 118 4.28 -5.14 -7.82
C ILE A 118 4.47 -5.19 -9.34
N PRO A 119 4.33 -6.37 -9.96
CA PRO A 119 4.31 -6.49 -11.41
C PRO A 119 3.29 -5.51 -12.02
N GLY A 120 3.65 -4.84 -13.12
CA GLY A 120 2.81 -3.80 -13.69
C GLY A 120 1.50 -4.34 -14.28
N GLU A 121 1.37 -5.66 -14.48
CA GLU A 121 0.15 -6.30 -14.95
C GLU A 121 -0.95 -6.31 -13.87
N ILE A 122 -0.58 -6.13 -12.60
CA ILE A 122 -1.53 -6.06 -11.49
C ILE A 122 -2.28 -4.73 -11.58
N SER A 123 -3.60 -4.82 -11.67
CA SER A 123 -4.50 -3.68 -11.71
C SER A 123 -4.81 -3.15 -10.30
N PHE A 124 -5.45 -1.99 -10.23
CA PHE A 124 -5.98 -1.47 -8.96
C PHE A 124 -7.06 -2.38 -8.38
N ASP A 125 -7.85 -3.05 -9.23
CA ASP A 125 -8.89 -3.98 -8.79
C ASP A 125 -8.29 -5.23 -8.15
N ASP A 126 -7.21 -5.78 -8.71
CA ASP A 126 -6.47 -6.91 -8.13
C ASP A 126 -5.88 -6.55 -6.75
N PHE A 127 -5.31 -5.34 -6.64
CA PHE A 127 -4.77 -4.83 -5.39
C PHE A 127 -5.88 -4.59 -4.36
N GLN A 128 -7.01 -4.04 -4.78
CA GLN A 128 -8.19 -3.87 -3.94
C GLN A 128 -8.73 -5.22 -3.44
N GLU A 129 -8.87 -6.20 -4.32
CA GLU A 129 -9.39 -7.53 -3.98
C GLU A 129 -8.51 -8.23 -2.93
N LEU A 130 -7.18 -8.07 -3.03
CA LEU A 130 -6.26 -8.55 -2.00
C LEU A 130 -6.53 -7.87 -0.65
N LEU A 131 -6.62 -6.54 -0.64
CA LEU A 131 -6.80 -5.77 0.58
C LEU A 131 -8.15 -6.05 1.26
N ASP A 132 -9.20 -6.28 0.47
CA ASP A 132 -10.54 -6.60 0.96
C ASP A 132 -10.59 -7.98 1.66
N LYS A 133 -9.61 -8.86 1.39
CA LYS A 133 -9.45 -10.15 2.09
C LYS A 133 -8.66 -10.03 3.39
N VAL A 134 -7.96 -8.93 3.64
CA VAL A 134 -7.20 -8.72 4.87
C VAL A 134 -8.19 -8.44 6.01
N PRO A 135 -8.15 -9.19 7.13
CA PRO A 135 -9.05 -8.97 8.25
C PRO A 135 -8.99 -7.54 8.77
N LEU A 136 -10.15 -6.90 8.89
CA LEU A 136 -10.27 -5.60 9.53
C LEU A 136 -9.98 -5.70 11.04
N PRO A 137 -9.49 -4.61 11.68
CA PRO A 137 -9.22 -4.63 13.10
C PRO A 137 -10.48 -4.93 13.92
N GLU A 138 -10.32 -5.76 14.95
CA GLU A 138 -11.36 -6.07 15.92
C GLU A 138 -11.30 -5.13 17.13
N LYS A 139 -12.46 -4.67 17.59
CA LYS A 139 -12.56 -3.82 18.78
C LYS A 139 -12.48 -4.63 20.07
N ASN A 140 -12.05 -3.97 21.14
CA ASN A 140 -12.03 -4.51 22.49
C ASN A 140 -11.17 -5.78 22.64
N GLN A 141 -10.14 -5.92 21.79
CA GLN A 141 -9.16 -6.99 21.89
C GLN A 141 -7.95 -6.56 22.74
N HIS A 142 -7.23 -7.54 23.27
CA HIS A 142 -5.95 -7.35 23.94
C HIS A 142 -4.85 -8.17 23.24
N PRO A 143 -3.84 -7.53 22.61
CA PRO A 143 -3.67 -6.07 22.48
C PRO A 143 -4.74 -5.40 21.61
N GLN A 144 -4.93 -4.09 21.82
CA GLN A 144 -5.82 -3.27 21.01
C GLN A 144 -5.38 -3.33 19.54
N GLN A 145 -6.33 -3.48 18.62
CA GLN A 145 -6.07 -3.46 17.18
C GLN A 145 -6.41 -2.11 16.56
N SER A 146 -5.70 -1.75 15.50
CA SER A 146 -5.79 -0.45 14.83
C SER A 146 -5.44 -0.54 13.33
N CYS A 147 -5.39 0.60 12.64
CA CYS A 147 -4.92 0.65 11.25
C CYS A 147 -3.50 0.11 11.07
N VAL A 148 -2.67 0.17 12.12
CA VAL A 148 -1.33 -0.44 12.12
C VAL A 148 -1.44 -1.96 12.02
N THR A 149 -2.34 -2.57 12.81
CA THR A 149 -2.60 -4.01 12.76
C THR A 149 -3.02 -4.45 11.37
N TRP A 150 -3.97 -3.74 10.75
CA TRP A 150 -4.42 -4.03 9.39
C TRP A 150 -3.29 -3.87 8.36
N ALA A 151 -2.55 -2.76 8.40
CA ALA A 151 -1.47 -2.49 7.46
C ALA A 151 -0.38 -3.57 7.55
N VAL A 152 -0.02 -3.99 8.76
CA VAL A 152 0.95 -5.06 8.99
C VAL A 152 0.45 -6.41 8.47
N SER A 153 -0.81 -6.77 8.73
CA SER A 153 -1.40 -7.99 8.18
C SER A 153 -1.39 -7.99 6.65
N ALA A 154 -1.70 -6.85 6.03
CA ALA A 154 -1.64 -6.70 4.59
C ALA A 154 -0.21 -6.83 4.03
N ILE A 155 0.79 -6.26 4.72
CA ILE A 155 2.22 -6.44 4.35
C ILE A 155 2.60 -7.92 4.39
N VAL A 156 2.16 -8.67 5.40
CA VAL A 156 2.44 -10.11 5.51
C VAL A 156 1.81 -10.89 4.35
N GLU A 157 0.56 -10.57 3.95
CA GLU A 157 -0.03 -11.19 2.76
C GLU A 157 0.73 -10.84 1.48
N MET A 158 1.16 -9.59 1.33
CA MET A 158 1.97 -9.15 0.19
C MET A 158 3.37 -9.78 0.17
N GLN A 159 3.95 -10.08 1.33
CA GLN A 159 5.20 -10.84 1.44
C GLN A 159 5.00 -12.28 0.93
N LYS A 160 3.88 -12.93 1.26
CA LYS A 160 3.57 -14.29 0.76
C LYS A 160 3.41 -14.33 -0.76
N LEU A 161 2.87 -13.26 -1.36
CA LEU A 161 2.72 -13.11 -2.80
C LEU A 161 4.01 -12.66 -3.52
N GLY A 162 5.07 -12.33 -2.78
CA GLY A 162 6.33 -11.82 -3.32
C GLY A 162 6.27 -10.36 -3.79
N TRP A 163 5.20 -9.63 -3.47
CA TRP A 163 5.03 -8.20 -3.81
C TRP A 163 5.78 -7.29 -2.85
N ALA A 164 5.82 -7.66 -1.57
CA ALA A 164 6.65 -7.01 -0.56
C ALA A 164 7.95 -7.81 -0.34
N ARG A 165 9.06 -7.11 -0.07
CA ARG A 165 10.32 -7.75 0.32
C ARG A 165 10.14 -8.49 1.64
N GLN A 166 10.89 -9.58 1.81
CA GLN A 166 10.95 -10.30 3.07
C GLN A 166 11.78 -9.49 4.07
N PHE A 167 11.17 -9.13 5.21
CA PHE A 167 11.82 -8.47 6.33
C PHE A 167 11.04 -8.73 7.62
N ASP A 168 11.72 -8.52 8.75
CA ASP A 168 11.10 -8.61 10.07
C ASP A 168 10.11 -7.46 10.29
N ILE A 169 8.87 -7.83 10.59
CA ILE A 169 7.74 -6.89 10.73
C ILE A 169 7.91 -5.98 11.95
N ASP A 170 8.46 -6.47 13.05
CA ASP A 170 8.61 -5.68 14.26
C ASP A 170 9.73 -4.66 14.12
N GLN A 171 10.86 -5.04 13.51
CA GLN A 171 11.93 -4.10 13.13
C GLN A 171 11.42 -3.05 12.13
N PHE A 172 10.60 -3.46 11.16
CA PHE A 172 9.98 -2.52 10.24
C PHE A 172 9.08 -1.52 10.97
N LYS A 173 8.32 -1.97 11.97
CA LYS A 173 7.46 -1.08 12.75
C LYS A 173 8.25 -0.02 13.51
N ASP A 174 9.35 -0.41 14.14
CA ASP A 174 10.26 0.51 14.81
C ASP A 174 10.88 1.51 13.83
N ALA A 175 11.33 1.05 12.66
CA ALA A 175 11.89 1.90 11.62
C ALA A 175 10.86 2.88 11.03
N ALA A 176 9.63 2.43 10.79
CA ALA A 176 8.53 3.25 10.30
C ALA A 176 8.14 4.32 11.32
N LEU A 177 8.16 3.97 12.61
CA LEU A 177 7.91 4.90 13.70
C LEU A 177 8.97 6.00 13.78
N ALA A 178 10.26 5.62 13.74
CA ALA A 178 11.37 6.56 13.74
C ALA A 178 11.34 7.48 12.50
N TYR A 179 10.99 6.92 11.34
CA TYR A 179 10.80 7.70 10.12
C TYR A 179 9.65 8.71 10.25
N ALA A 180 8.50 8.28 10.78
CA ALA A 180 7.36 9.18 11.00
C ALA A 180 7.71 10.31 11.99
N ASP A 181 8.43 10.01 13.07
CA ASP A 181 8.90 11.01 14.03
C ASP A 181 9.80 12.06 13.40
N ASP A 182 10.73 11.64 12.55
CA ASP A 182 11.59 12.58 11.87
C ASP A 182 10.81 13.45 10.87
N ARG A 183 9.95 12.83 10.06
CA ARG A 183 9.09 13.55 9.10
C ARG A 183 8.09 14.48 9.77
N ASN A 184 7.71 14.20 11.02
CA ASN A 184 6.84 15.05 11.82
C ASN A 184 7.51 16.35 12.30
N LYS A 185 8.83 16.51 12.07
CA LYS A 185 9.54 17.79 12.26
C LYS A 185 9.35 18.76 11.09
N PHE A 186 8.56 18.38 10.08
CA PHE A 186 8.24 19.17 8.89
C PHE A 186 9.50 19.69 8.18
N ASP A 187 9.75 21.01 8.22
CA ASP A 187 10.87 21.65 7.55
C ASP A 187 12.23 21.28 8.15
N ALA A 188 12.25 20.82 9.40
CA ALA A 188 13.46 20.34 10.07
C ALA A 188 13.68 18.81 9.92
N ALA A 189 12.85 18.13 9.12
CA ALA A 189 13.01 16.70 8.87
C ALA A 189 14.25 16.42 8.00
N THR A 190 14.98 15.36 8.35
CA THR A 190 16.17 14.89 7.63
C THR A 190 15.87 13.73 6.69
N GLU A 191 14.82 12.97 7.00
CA GLU A 191 14.33 11.86 6.19
C GLU A 191 13.61 12.37 4.93
N PRO A 192 13.82 11.72 3.77
CA PRO A 192 13.18 12.10 2.51
C PRO A 192 11.68 11.77 2.54
N LYS A 193 10.88 12.45 1.69
CA LYS A 193 9.44 12.16 1.54
C LYS A 193 9.13 10.75 1.05
N VAL A 194 10.07 10.13 0.34
CA VAL A 194 10.01 8.74 -0.12
C VAL A 194 11.31 8.05 0.28
N LYS A 195 11.22 6.98 1.05
CA LYS A 195 12.35 6.20 1.54
C LYS A 195 12.22 4.75 1.09
N TYR A 196 13.30 4.15 0.60
CA TYR A 196 13.32 2.71 0.34
C TYR A 196 13.72 1.98 1.61
N TYR A 197 12.91 1.02 2.06
CA TYR A 197 13.24 0.21 3.21
C TYR A 197 14.42 -0.72 2.88
N LYS A 198 15.51 -0.60 3.62
CA LYS A 198 16.68 -1.47 3.46
C LYS A 198 16.51 -2.66 4.40
N VAL A 199 16.58 -3.86 3.82
CA VAL A 199 16.61 -5.14 4.55
C VAL A 199 18.05 -5.49 4.84
#